data_AF-A0A7C1T3A9-F1
#
_entry.id   AF-A0A7C1T3A9-F1
#
_cell.length_a   1.000
_cell.length_b   1.000
_cell.length_c   1.000
_cell.angle_alpha   90.00
_cell.angle_beta   90.00
_cell.angle_gamma   90.00
#
_symmetry.space_group_name_H-M   'P 1'
#
loop_
_entity.id
_entity.type
_entity.pdbx_description
1 polymer ?
#
loop_
_entity_poly.entity_id
_entity_poly.type
_entity_poly.pdbx_seq_one_letter_code
_entity_poly.pdbx_strand_id
1 'polypeptide(L)' 'MVQRIVKYKLRKNDTVKVVRGRERGKTGRVLHIDQEKGRAVVEGINMVKKAIKPSAQNKKGGITSIEAAIHIS' A
#
# COMPACT_ATOMS: atom_id res chain seq x y z
N MET A 1 21.65 1.54 -17.07
CA MET A 1 20.22 1.95 -17.20
C MET A 1 19.43 0.69 -17.51
N VAL A 2 18.96 -0.02 -16.48
CA VAL A 2 18.39 -1.38 -16.63
C VAL A 2 16.91 -1.28 -17.02
N GLN A 3 16.55 -1.93 -18.13
CA GLN A 3 15.20 -1.96 -18.67
C GLN A 3 14.22 -2.61 -17.68
N ARG A 4 13.11 -1.89 -17.40
CA ARG A 4 11.98 -2.39 -16.61
C ARG A 4 11.36 -3.59 -17.30
N ILE A 5 11.44 -4.76 -16.67
CA ILE A 5 10.50 -5.85 -16.96
C ILE A 5 9.20 -5.50 -16.22
N VAL A 6 8.21 -4.96 -16.92
CA VAL A 6 6.92 -4.57 -16.33
C VAL A 6 6.02 -5.80 -16.21
N LYS A 7 6.16 -6.54 -15.10
CA LYS A 7 5.33 -7.72 -14.82
C LYS A 7 3.86 -7.38 -14.58
N TYR A 8 3.58 -6.15 -14.11
CA TYR A 8 2.23 -5.65 -13.84
C TYR A 8 1.98 -4.35 -14.59
N LYS A 9 0.78 -4.20 -15.19
CA LYS A 9 0.38 -3.00 -15.96
C LYS A 9 0.03 -1.78 -15.08
N LEU A 10 0.28 -1.84 -13.76
CA LEU A 10 -0.01 -0.77 -12.81
C LEU A 10 1.14 0.26 -12.76
N ARG A 11 0.78 1.54 -12.66
CA ARG A 11 1.69 2.66 -12.43
C ARG A 11 1.37 3.35 -11.11
N LYS A 12 2.38 4.01 -10.53
CA LYS A 12 2.17 4.90 -9.38
C LYS A 12 1.21 6.00 -9.81
N ASN A 13 0.28 6.36 -8.93
CA ASN A 13 -0.83 7.29 -9.14
C ASN A 13 -2.01 6.78 -9.97
N ASP A 14 -2.02 5.52 -10.42
CA ASP A 14 -3.21 4.95 -11.03
C ASP A 14 -4.34 4.81 -10.00
N THR A 15 -5.58 4.95 -10.45
CA THR A 15 -6.76 4.67 -9.64
C THR A 15 -7.18 3.24 -9.88
N VAL A 16 -7.21 2.43 -8.81
CA VAL A 16 -7.55 1.01 -8.89
C VAL A 16 -8.72 0.68 -7.99
N LYS A 17 -9.50 -0.34 -8.37
CA LYS A 17 -10.61 -0.87 -7.60
C LYS A 17 -10.27 -2.25 -7.05
N VAL A 18 -10.56 -2.49 -5.79
CA VAL A 18 -10.40 -3.82 -5.18
C VAL A 18 -11.53 -4.73 -5.65
N VAL A 19 -11.16 -5.77 -6.40
CA VAL A 19 -12.13 -6.72 -6.99
C VAL A 19 -12.56 -7.78 -5.97
N ARG A 20 -11.66 -8.21 -5.09
CA ARG A 20 -11.87 -9.27 -4.09
C ARG A 20 -11.11 -8.98 -2.79
N GLY A 21 -11.53 -9.62 -1.69
CA GLY A 21 -10.93 -9.48 -0.36
C GLY A 21 -11.78 -8.64 0.61
N ARG A 22 -11.22 -8.33 1.78
CA ARG A 22 -11.89 -7.58 2.86
C ARG A 22 -12.36 -6.19 2.44
N GLU A 23 -11.63 -5.56 1.53
CA GLU A 23 -11.84 -4.18 1.07
C GLU A 23 -12.53 -4.13 -0.31
N ARG A 24 -13.26 -5.20 -0.68
CA ARG A 24 -13.92 -5.32 -1.99
C ARG A 24 -14.82 -4.13 -2.29
N GLY A 25 -14.70 -3.59 -3.50
CA GLY A 25 -15.52 -2.49 -3.99
C GLY A 25 -14.92 -1.11 -3.74
N LYS A 26 -13.96 -0.98 -2.82
CA LYS A 26 -13.25 0.27 -2.59
C LYS A 26 -12.33 0.61 -3.74
N THR A 27 -12.23 1.91 -4.03
CA THR A 27 -11.30 2.50 -5.00
C THR A 27 -10.28 3.34 -4.26
N GLY A 28 -9.05 3.34 -4.75
CA GLY A 28 -8.00 4.17 -4.18
C GLY A 28 -6.87 4.41 -5.17
N ARG A 29 -6.01 5.36 -4.84
CA ARG A 29 -4.84 5.71 -5.64
C ARG A 29 -3.65 4.86 -5.23
N VAL A 30 -2.87 4.40 -6.21
CA VAL A 30 -1.65 3.63 -5.94
C VAL A 30 -0.53 4.58 -5.49
N LEU A 31 -0.12 4.48 -4.23
CA LEU A 31 0.98 5.26 -3.66
C LEU A 31 2.35 4.64 -4.01
N HIS A 32 2.44 3.32 -3.85
CA HIS A 32 3.68 2.57 -4.04
C HIS A 32 3.41 1.22 -4.69
N ILE A 33 4.36 0.76 -5.50
CA ILE A 33 4.30 -0.55 -6.15
C ILE A 33 5.65 -1.23 -5.92
N ASP A 34 5.59 -2.38 -5.28
CA ASP A 34 6.69 -3.33 -5.14
C ASP A 34 6.52 -4.39 -6.23
N GLN A 35 7.20 -4.18 -7.36
CA GLN A 35 7.09 -5.04 -8.54
C GLN A 35 7.75 -6.41 -8.32
N GLU A 36 8.74 -6.50 -7.43
CA GLU A 36 9.45 -7.73 -7.12
C GLU A 36 8.54 -8.69 -6.34
N LYS A 37 7.84 -8.18 -5.33
CA LYS A 37 6.92 -8.97 -4.48
C LYS A 37 5.49 -9.02 -5.01
N GLY A 38 5.18 -8.28 -6.09
CA GLY A 38 3.83 -8.19 -6.64
C GLY A 38 2.83 -7.57 -5.68
N ARG A 39 3.23 -6.51 -4.98
CA ARG A 39 2.39 -5.82 -3.99
C ARG A 39 2.26 -4.34 -4.32
N ALA A 40 1.08 -3.76 -4.07
CA ALA A 40 0.84 -2.33 -4.21
C ALA A 40 0.28 -1.76 -2.91
N VAL A 41 0.72 -0.57 -2.52
CA VAL A 41 0.11 0.20 -1.44
C VAL A 41 -0.91 1.15 -2.07
N VAL A 42 -2.16 1.03 -1.66
CA VAL A 42 -3.28 1.81 -2.18
C VAL A 42 -3.84 2.68 -1.06
N GLU A 43 -4.09 3.94 -1.39
CA GLU A 43 -4.60 4.93 -0.44
C GLU A 43 -5.95 4.52 0.15
N GLY A 44 -6.09 4.58 1.47
CA GLY A 44 -7.33 4.29 2.19
C GLY A 44 -7.76 2.82 2.15
N ILE A 45 -6.91 1.92 1.67
CA ILE A 45 -7.19 0.49 1.55
C ILE A 45 -6.23 -0.31 2.43
N ASN A 46 -6.78 -1.32 3.11
CA ASN A 46 -6.01 -2.25 3.94
C ASN A 46 -5.27 -1.52 5.09
N MET A 47 -5.99 -0.68 5.82
CA MET A 47 -5.45 0.03 6.99
C MET A 47 -5.14 -0.95 8.13
N VAL A 48 -3.90 -0.90 8.63
CA VAL A 48 -3.43 -1.68 9.76
C VAL A 48 -3.02 -0.76 10.91
N LYS A 49 -3.37 -1.16 12.12
CA LYS A 49 -2.94 -0.47 13.34
C LYS A 49 -1.53 -0.92 13.68
N LYS A 50 -0.56 -0.03 13.50
CA LYS A 50 0.84 -0.27 13.88
C LYS A 50 1.13 0.45 15.19
N ALA A 51 1.52 -0.32 16.20
CA ALA A 51 2.06 0.23 17.44
C ALA A 51 3.47 0.78 17.16
N ILE A 52 3.66 2.09 17.35
CA ILE A 52 4.94 2.76 17.18
C ILE A 52 5.53 2.96 18.57
N LYS A 53 6.73 2.41 18.78
CA LYS A 53 7.49 2.66 20.01
C LYS A 53 7.83 4.15 20.10
N PRO A 54 7.75 4.76 21.29
CA PRO A 54 8.15 6.14 21.48
C PRO A 54 9.61 6.32 21.05
N SER A 55 9.88 7.37 20.28
CA SER A 55 11.20 7.73 19.78
C SER A 55 11.37 9.25 19.83
N ALA A 56 12.58 9.78 19.65
CA ALA A 56 12.87 11.21 19.73
C ALA A 56 11.94 12.07 18.83
N GLN A 57 11.54 11.51 17.68
CA GLN A 57 10.65 12.14 16.70
C GLN A 57 9.14 11.94 17.01
N ASN A 58 8.81 10.96 17.86
CA ASN A 58 7.44 10.64 18.29
C ASN A 58 7.39 10.38 19.81
N LYS A 59 7.49 11.47 20.59
CA LYS A 59 7.64 11.41 22.06
C LYS A 59 6.45 10.77 22.79
N LYS A 60 5.23 10.85 22.24
CA LYS A 60 4.04 10.27 22.88
C LYS A 60 3.90 8.76 22.66
N GLY A 61 4.62 8.17 21.71
CA GLY A 61 4.28 6.84 21.19
C GLY A 61 2.82 6.79 20.71
N GLY A 62 2.36 5.63 20.23
CA GLY A 62 0.94 5.47 19.91
C GLY A 62 0.62 4.42 18.89
N ILE A 63 -0.68 4.29 18.61
CA ILE A 63 -1.20 3.43 17.55
C ILE A 63 -1.46 4.31 16.33
N THR A 64 -0.62 4.17 15.31
CA THR A 64 -0.84 4.83 14.01
C THR A 64 -1.54 3.86 13.08
N SER A 65 -2.55 4.35 12.37
CA SER A 65 -3.13 3.60 11.25
C SER A 65 -2.28 3.87 10.01
N ILE A 66 -1.71 2.83 9.44
CA ILE A 66 -0.95 2.90 8.19
C ILE A 66 -1.61 2.02 7.13
N GLU A 67 -1.48 2.41 5.88
CA GLU A 67 -1.92 1.57 4.76
C GLU A 67 -0.93 0.43 4.56
N ALA A 68 -1.46 -0.78 4.36
CA ALA A 68 -0.66 -1.95 4.08
C ALA A 68 -0.79 -2.38 2.62
N ALA A 69 0.26 -3.02 2.12
CA ALA A 69 0.29 -3.45 0.73
C ALA A 69 -0.75 -4.55 0.46
N ILE A 70 -1.42 -4.46 -0.70
CA ILE A 70 -2.31 -5.46 -1.25
C ILE A 70 -1.59 -6.25 -2.35
N HIS A 71 -1.94 -7.52 -2.51
CA HIS A 71 -1.40 -8.35 -3.57
C HIS A 71 -1.99 -7.97 -4.93
N ILE A 72 -1.14 -7.88 -5.95
CA ILE A 72 -1.54 -7.63 -7.34
C ILE A 72 -1.76 -9.00 -7.98
N SER A 73 -3.02 -9.43 -8.07
CA SER A 73 -3.43 -10.67 -8.75
C SER A 73 -4.24 -10.39 -10.00
#